data_AF-A0A512JAP0-F1
#
_entry.id   AF-A0A512JAP0-F1
#
_cell.length_a   1.000
_cell.length_b   1.000
_cell.length_c   1.000
_cell.angle_alpha   90.00
_cell.angle_beta   90.00
_cell.angle_gamma   90.00
#
_symmetry.space_group_name_H-M   'P 1'
#
loop_
_entity.id
_entity.type
_entity.pdbx_description
1 polymer ?
#
loop_
_entity_poly.entity_id
_entity_poly.type
_entity_poly.pdbx_seq_one_letter_code
_entity_poly.pdbx_strand_id
1 'polypeptide(L)'
;MASGDVNGPLLPSLPKAEMTVLSFKARPVQERIVDVMLFLLAQNDRPGYRDWYEAVDDMFGEFDEDEKHRMVQAGISLLERRLNPAPVLQLRAA
;
A
#
# COMPACT_ATOMS: atom_id res chain seq x y z
N MET A 1 -21.57 9.15 57.29
CA MET A 1 -22.55 9.49 56.24
C MET A 1 -21.75 9.96 55.05
N ALA A 2 -21.76 9.19 53.96
CA ALA A 2 -21.02 9.45 52.73
C ALA A 2 -22.02 9.77 51.61
N SER A 3 -21.88 10.95 51.00
CA SER A 3 -22.47 11.41 49.74
C SER A 3 -21.57 12.58 49.32
N GLY A 4 -20.97 12.65 48.14
CA GLY A 4 -21.43 12.19 46.85
C GLY A 4 -21.70 13.43 46.01
N ASP A 5 -20.77 13.77 45.10
CA ASP A 5 -21.03 14.28 43.75
C ASP A 5 -19.71 14.73 43.10
N VAL A 6 -19.18 13.92 42.19
CA VAL A 6 -18.14 14.34 41.24
C VAL A 6 -18.64 13.99 39.85
N ASN A 7 -19.64 14.75 39.39
CA ASN A 7 -20.13 14.70 38.02
C ASN A 7 -19.14 15.45 37.11
N GLY A 8 -18.04 14.78 36.73
CA GLY A 8 -17.25 15.13 35.56
C GLY A 8 -17.81 14.41 34.33
N PRO A 9 -17.91 15.05 33.16
CA PRO A 9 -18.34 14.35 31.96
C PRO A 9 -17.33 13.25 31.62
N LEU A 10 -17.77 11.99 31.68
CA LEU A 10 -17.06 10.87 31.09
C LEU A 10 -16.96 11.12 29.58
N LEU A 11 -15.79 11.60 29.13
CA LEU A 11 -15.41 11.47 27.74
C LEU A 11 -15.36 9.96 27.43
N PRO A 12 -16.05 9.47 26.38
CA PRO A 12 -15.88 8.09 25.96
C PRO A 12 -14.43 7.90 25.55
N SER A 13 -13.71 7.06 26.31
CA SER A 13 -12.38 6.58 25.99
C SER A 13 -12.42 5.88 24.63
N LEU A 14 -12.11 6.62 23.56
CA LEU A 14 -12.01 6.05 22.23
C LEU A 14 -10.94 4.95 22.25
N PRO A 15 -11.23 3.74 21.74
CA PRO A 15 -10.20 2.73 21.59
C PRO A 15 -9.17 3.24 20.59
N LYS A 16 -8.01 3.63 21.10
CA LYS A 16 -6.82 4.10 20.36
C LYS A 16 -6.33 3.10 19.29
N ALA A 17 -6.86 1.88 19.30
CA ALA A 17 -6.46 0.76 18.46
C ALA A 17 -7.21 0.67 17.12
N GLU A 18 -8.31 1.41 16.91
CA GLU A 18 -9.08 1.30 15.65
C GLU A 18 -8.62 2.28 14.55
N MET A 19 -7.79 3.28 14.88
CA MET A 19 -7.32 4.26 13.89
C MET A 19 -6.28 3.72 12.91
N THR A 20 -5.66 2.56 13.17
CA THR A 20 -4.57 2.05 12.32
C THR A 20 -5.04 1.03 11.29
N VAL A 21 -6.17 0.34 11.54
CA VAL A 21 -6.68 -0.72 10.66
C VAL A 21 -7.50 -0.15 9.49
N LEU A 22 -8.10 1.03 9.65
CA LEU A 22 -8.91 1.68 8.61
C LEU A 22 -8.09 2.36 7.51
N SER A 23 -6.77 2.50 7.66
CA SER A 23 -6.00 3.40 6.79
C SER A 23 -5.47 2.76 5.51
N PHE A 24 -5.39 1.42 5.40
CA PHE A 24 -4.85 0.78 4.18
C PHE A 24 -5.87 0.77 3.03
N LYS A 25 -7.17 0.63 3.34
CA LYS A 25 -8.25 0.53 2.36
C LYS A 25 -8.56 1.84 1.65
N ALA A 26 -8.16 2.98 2.24
CA ALA A 26 -8.36 4.31 1.66
C ALA A 26 -7.16 4.82 0.83
N ARG A 27 -6.01 4.13 0.86
CA ARG A 27 -4.83 4.61 0.14
C ARG A 27 -4.97 4.45 -1.38
N PRO A 28 -4.51 5.42 -2.18
CA PRO A 28 -4.45 5.28 -3.64
C PRO A 28 -3.72 4.00 -4.06
N VAL A 29 -4.16 3.39 -5.16
CA VAL A 29 -3.58 2.16 -5.72
C VAL A 29 -2.07 2.32 -6.00
N GLN A 30 -1.65 3.52 -6.39
CA GLN A 30 -0.25 3.86 -6.67
C GLN A 30 0.64 3.69 -5.43
N GLU A 31 0.18 4.13 -4.25
CA GLU A 31 0.93 3.97 -3.00
C GLU A 31 1.04 2.50 -2.62
N ARG A 32 -0.04 1.73 -2.80
CA ARG A 32 -0.04 0.29 -2.55
C ARG A 32 0.92 -0.46 -3.47
N ILE A 33 0.99 -0.09 -4.75
CA ILE A 33 1.96 -0.66 -5.70
C ILE A 33 3.40 -0.40 -5.25
N VAL A 34 3.69 0.79 -4.72
CA VAL A 34 5.03 1.12 -4.20
C VAL A 34 5.35 0.27 -2.97
N ASP A 35 4.39 0.06 -2.06
CA ASP A 35 4.61 -0.79 -0.89
C ASP A 35 4.94 -2.24 -1.28
N VAL A 36 4.18 -2.82 -2.22
CA VAL A 36 4.46 -4.17 -2.76
C VAL A 36 5.83 -4.21 -3.41
N MET A 37 6.19 -3.18 -4.18
CA MET A 37 7.49 -3.11 -4.84
C MET A 37 8.64 -3.09 -3.82
N LEU A 38 8.53 -2.29 -2.76
CA LEU A 38 9.54 -2.22 -1.71
C LEU A 38 9.66 -3.55 -0.95
N PHE A 39 8.53 -4.20 -0.67
CA PHE A 39 8.50 -5.51 -0.04
C PHE A 39 9.19 -6.58 -0.90
N LEU A 40 8.94 -6.59 -2.20
CA LEU A 40 9.55 -7.53 -3.14
C LEU A 40 11.05 -7.29 -3.33
N LEU A 41 11.45 -6.03 -3.52
CA LEU A 41 12.86 -5.67 -3.73
C LEU A 41 13.72 -5.89 -2.48
N ALA A 42 13.13 -5.94 -1.28
CA ALA A 42 13.84 -6.32 -0.07
C ALA A 42 14.20 -7.82 -0.03
N GLN A 43 13.55 -8.65 -0.84
CA GLN A 43 13.70 -10.11 -0.86
C GLN A 43 14.37 -10.63 -2.13
N ASN A 44 14.10 -9.99 -3.27
CA ASN A 44 14.58 -10.40 -4.58
C ASN A 44 14.78 -9.16 -5.47
N ASP A 45 15.98 -9.01 -6.02
CA ASP A 45 16.34 -7.88 -6.90
C ASP A 45 15.59 -7.88 -8.24
N ARG A 46 14.98 -9.02 -8.62
CA ARG A 46 14.24 -9.20 -9.87
C ARG A 46 12.96 -10.01 -9.66
N PRO A 47 11.93 -9.43 -9.03
CA PRO A 47 10.68 -10.14 -8.77
C PRO A 47 9.93 -10.39 -10.08
N GLY A 48 9.51 -11.64 -10.29
CA GLY A 48 8.72 -12.07 -11.43
C GLY A 48 7.21 -11.91 -11.18
N TYR A 49 6.40 -12.23 -12.20
CA TYR A 49 4.94 -12.13 -12.13
C TYR A 49 4.34 -12.89 -10.94
N ARG A 50 4.86 -14.09 -10.66
CA ARG A 50 4.41 -14.92 -9.55
C ARG A 50 4.69 -14.26 -8.20
N ASP A 51 5.90 -13.73 -8.00
CA ASP A 51 6.29 -13.05 -6.76
C ASP A 51 5.38 -11.85 -6.51
N TRP A 52 5.06 -11.09 -7.55
CA TRP A 52 4.08 -10.00 -7.48
C TRP A 52 2.69 -10.47 -7.06
N TYR A 53 2.20 -11.58 -7.62
CA TYR A 53 0.89 -12.11 -7.27
C TYR A 53 0.82 -12.56 -5.82
N GLU A 54 1.83 -13.31 -5.36
CA GLU A 54 1.93 -13.79 -3.98
C GLU A 54 2.04 -12.62 -3.00
N ALA A 55 2.86 -11.61 -3.29
CA ALA A 55 2.98 -10.42 -2.42
C ALA A 55 1.69 -9.59 -2.36
N VAL A 56 0.97 -9.46 -3.49
CA VAL A 56 -0.32 -8.78 -3.52
C VAL A 56 -1.36 -9.55 -2.69
N ASP A 57 -1.38 -10.88 -2.78
CA ASP A 57 -2.28 -11.73 -2.00
C ASP A 57 -1.97 -11.66 -0.50
N ASP A 58 -0.69 -11.72 -0.13
CA ASP A 58 -0.25 -11.63 1.26
C ASP A 58 -0.58 -10.26 1.90
N MET A 59 -0.42 -9.17 1.14
CA MET A 59 -0.63 -7.80 1.65
C MET A 59 -2.08 -7.33 1.53
N PHE A 60 -2.83 -7.86 0.55
CA PHE A 60 -4.17 -7.41 0.19
C PHE A 60 -5.11 -8.59 -0.14
N GLY A 61 -5.11 -9.63 0.69
CA GLY A 61 -5.92 -10.84 0.48
C GLY A 61 -7.44 -10.63 0.42
N GLU A 62 -7.93 -9.41 0.69
CA GLU A 62 -9.33 -9.02 0.48
C GLU A 62 -9.66 -8.62 -0.96
N PHE A 63 -8.66 -8.46 -1.83
CA PHE A 63 -8.86 -8.10 -3.23
C PHE A 63 -9.46 -9.25 -4.02
N ASP A 64 -10.34 -8.91 -4.96
CA ASP A 64 -10.76 -9.88 -5.97
C ASP A 64 -9.63 -10.16 -7.00
N GLU A 65 -9.77 -11.24 -7.76
CA GLU A 65 -8.74 -11.65 -8.72
C GLU A 65 -8.46 -10.60 -9.80
N ASP A 66 -9.48 -9.82 -10.19
CA ASP A 66 -9.34 -8.77 -11.20
C ASP A 66 -8.56 -7.56 -10.65
N GLU A 67 -8.79 -7.20 -9.38
CA GLU A 67 -8.04 -6.18 -8.64
C GLU A 67 -6.58 -6.57 -8.47
N LYS A 68 -6.32 -7.83 -8.08
CA LYS A 68 -4.96 -8.37 -8.00
C LYS A 68 -4.27 -8.29 -9.35
N HIS A 69 -4.93 -8.75 -10.42
CA HIS A 69 -4.37 -8.73 -11.76
C HIS A 69 -4.00 -7.31 -12.22
N ARG A 70 -4.90 -6.34 -12.03
CA ARG A 70 -4.63 -4.93 -12.38
C ARG A 70 -3.43 -4.38 -11.60
N MET A 71 -3.31 -4.70 -10.32
CA MET A 71 -2.22 -4.20 -9.48
C MET A 71 -0.87 -4.82 -9.87
N VAL A 72 -0.84 -6.13 -10.12
CA VAL A 72 0.36 -6.84 -10.60
C VAL A 72 0.82 -6.29 -11.95
N GLN A 73 -0.09 -6.12 -12.92
CA GLN A 73 0.23 -5.55 -14.23
C GLN A 73 0.81 -4.14 -14.12
N ALA A 74 0.22 -3.29 -13.28
CA ALA A 74 0.69 -1.93 -13.04
C ALA A 74 2.07 -1.91 -12.36
N GLY A 75 2.30 -2.80 -11.39
CA GLY A 75 3.58 -2.95 -10.69
C GLY A 75 4.72 -3.38 -11.62
N ILE A 76 4.49 -4.41 -12.43
CA ILE A 76 5.47 -4.90 -13.42
C ILE A 76 5.77 -3.81 -14.46
N SER A 77 4.73 -3.19 -15.04
CA SER A 77 4.90 -2.09 -16.00
C SER A 77 5.73 -0.94 -15.43
N LEU A 78 5.54 -0.62 -14.14
CA LEU A 78 6.30 0.42 -13.46
C LEU A 78 7.76 0.02 -13.25
N LEU A 79 8.01 -1.23 -12.84
CA LEU A 79 9.34 -1.78 -12.65
C LEU A 79 10.14 -1.83 -13.96
N GLU A 80 9.51 -2.31 -15.04
CA GLU A 80 10.10 -2.34 -16.38
C GLU A 80 10.49 -0.94 -16.87
N ARG A 81 9.62 0.07 -16.68
CA ARG A 81 9.93 1.47 -17.03
C ARG A 81 11.07 2.05 -16.20
N ARG A 82 11.22 1.63 -14.94
CA ARG A 82 12.31 2.08 -14.06
C ARG A 82 13.64 1.42 -14.38
N LEU A 83 13.63 0.13 -14.72
CA LEU A 83 14.82 -0.64 -15.09
C LEU A 83 15.29 -0.37 -16.53
N ASN A 84 14.37 -0.01 -17.42
CA ASN A 84 14.67 0.38 -18.78
C ASN A 84 14.09 1.77 -19.08
N PRO A 85 14.66 2.85 -18.50
CA PRO A 85 14.22 4.19 -18.80
C PRO A 85 14.50 4.44 -20.29
N ALA A 86 13.44 4.60 -21.09
CA ALA A 86 13.57 4.98 -22.48
C ALA A 86 14.49 6.22 -22.57
N PRO A 87 15.46 6.25 -23.51
CA PRO A 87 16.37 7.37 -23.61
C PRO A 87 15.54 8.64 -23.83
N VAL A 88 15.59 9.55 -22.85
CA VAL A 88 15.01 10.88 -22.99
C VAL A 88 15.81 11.55 -24.11
N LEU A 89 15.23 11.57 -25.32
CA LEU A 89 15.72 12.36 -26.45
C LEU A 89 15.68 13.82 -26.00
N GLN A 90 16.77 14.30 -25.40
CA GLN A 90 17.00 15.72 -25.22
C GLN A 90 17.17 16.28 -26.63
N LEU A 91 16.07 16.79 -27.18
CA LEU A 91 16.07 17.59 -28.37
C LEU A 91 16.86 18.86 -28.05
N ARG A 92 18.19 18.81 -28.24
CA ARG A 92 19.01 20.01 -28.27
C ARG A 92 18.60 20.78 -29.53
N ALA A 93 17.77 21.80 -29.36
CA ALA A 93 17.62 22.84 -30.36
C ALA A 93 18.99 23.49 -30.55
N ALA A 94 19.48 23.43 -31.78
CA ALA A 94 20.69 24.08 -32.26
C ALA A 94 20.48 25.57 -32.49
#